data_AF-A0A4U9HFJ0-F1
#
_entry.id   AF-A0A4U9HFJ0-F1
#
_cell.length_a   1.000
_cell.length_b   1.000
_cell.length_c   1.000
_cell.angle_alpha   90.00
_cell.angle_beta   90.00
_cell.angle_gamma   90.00
#
_symmetry.space_group_name_H-M   'P 1'
#
loop_
_entity.id
_entity.type
_entity.pdbx_description
1 polymer ?
#
loop_
_entity_poly.entity_id
_entity_poly.type
_entity_poly.pdbx_seq_one_letter_code
_entity_poly.pdbx_strand_id
1 'polypeptide(L)' 'MTVTRKRVVITGMGHLSSIATNVPEFKQALFDKTCGIKPSKKIPGVV' A
#
# COMPACT_ATOMS: atom_id res chain seq x y z
N MET A 1 18.53 10.19 -36.30
CA MET A 1 17.73 10.94 -35.30
C MET A 1 17.90 10.28 -33.94
N THR A 2 18.56 10.93 -33.00
CA THR A 2 18.58 10.49 -31.59
C THR A 2 17.24 10.81 -30.95
N VAL A 3 16.45 9.78 -30.65
CA VAL A 3 15.16 9.94 -29.96
C VAL A 3 15.42 10.13 -28.47
N THR A 4 15.44 11.37 -28.00
CA THR A 4 15.56 11.67 -26.57
C THR A 4 14.23 11.40 -25.88
N ARG A 5 14.13 10.29 -25.15
CA ARG A 5 12.92 9.97 -24.38
C ARG A 5 12.82 10.88 -23.15
N LYS A 6 11.66 11.52 -22.97
CA LYS A 6 11.35 12.26 -21.74
C LYS A 6 11.19 11.28 -20.58
N ARG A 7 11.87 11.54 -19.47
CA ARG A 7 11.72 10.75 -18.25
C ARG A 7 10.49 11.25 -17.49
N VAL A 8 9.63 10.31 -17.09
CA VAL A 8 8.52 10.59 -16.18
C VAL A 8 8.98 10.21 -14.78
N VAL A 9 8.73 11.10 -13.82
CA VAL A 9 9.09 10.90 -12.42
C VAL A 9 7.84 10.97 -11.55
N ILE A 10 7.80 10.16 -10.50
CA ILE A 10 6.75 10.21 -9.50
C ILE A 10 7.14 11.29 -8.49
N THR A 11 6.32 12.33 -8.37
CA THR A 11 6.56 13.48 -7.50
C THR A 11 5.85 13.38 -6.14
N GLY A 12 4.91 12.44 -6.00
CA GLY A 12 4.18 12.20 -4.77
C GLY A 12 3.42 10.88 -4.82
N MET A 13 3.06 10.36 -3.65
CA MET A 13 2.30 9.12 -3.50
C MET A 13 1.41 9.20 -2.26
N GLY A 14 0.22 8.63 -2.36
CA GLY A 14 -0.67 8.35 -1.24
C GLY A 14 -1.15 6.90 -1.32
N HIS A 15 -1.64 6.37 -0.21
CA HIS A 15 -2.16 5.02 -0.14
C HIS A 15 -3.35 4.93 0.82
N LEU A 16 -4.18 3.90 0.62
CA LEU A 16 -5.16 3.42 1.59
C LEU A 16 -4.91 1.92 1.74
N SER A 17 -4.54 1.48 2.94
CA SER A 17 -4.19 0.08 3.18
C SER A 17 -4.54 -0.36 4.58
N SER A 18 -4.78 -1.67 4.73
CA SER A 18 -5.04 -2.31 6.03
C SER A 18 -3.77 -2.54 6.87
N ILE A 19 -2.59 -2.33 6.31
CA ILE A 19 -1.30 -2.63 6.97
C ILE A 19 -0.53 -1.39 7.47
N ALA A 20 -0.95 -0.17 7.12
CA ALA A 20 -0.26 1.06 7.52
C ALA A 20 -1.10 2.33 7.31
N THR A 21 -0.82 3.38 8.10
CA THR A 21 -1.57 4.64 8.07
C THR A 21 -0.86 5.77 7.32
N ASN A 22 0.45 5.67 7.13
CA ASN A 22 1.26 6.64 6.40
C ASN A 22 2.28 5.94 5.49
N VAL A 23 2.85 6.70 4.55
CA VAL A 23 3.74 6.18 3.52
C VAL A 23 5.02 5.53 4.11
N PRO A 24 5.70 6.12 5.12
CA PRO A 24 6.85 5.46 5.75
C PRO A 24 6.53 4.09 6.35
N GLU A 25 5.43 4.00 7.13
CA GLU A 25 4.97 2.73 7.71
C GLU A 25 4.59 1.73 6.63
N PHE A 26 3.91 2.19 5.58
CA PHE A 26 3.49 1.33 4.49
C PHE A 26 4.69 0.71 3.79
N LYS A 27 5.73 1.51 3.53
CA LYS A 27 6.99 1.02 2.97
C LYS A 27 7.61 -0.05 3.87
N GLN A 28 7.67 0.20 5.18
CA GLN A 28 8.26 -0.76 6.12
C GLN A 28 7.43 -2.05 6.19
N ALA A 29 6.10 -1.96 6.26
CA ALA A 29 5.20 -3.10 6.25
C ALA A 29 5.35 -3.98 5.00
N LEU A 30 5.64 -3.38 3.84
CA LEU A 30 5.95 -4.12 2.60
C LEU A 30 7.29 -4.86 2.69
N PHE A 31 8.34 -4.22 3.20
CA PHE A 31 9.65 -4.88 3.40
C PHE A 31 9.56 -6.05 4.39
N ASP A 32 8.79 -5.87 5.45
CA ASP A 32 8.56 -6.88 6.48
C ASP A 32 7.56 -7.96 6.04
N LYS A 33 7.00 -7.85 4.82
CA LYS A 33 6.00 -8.76 4.25
C LYS A 33 4.80 -8.95 5.19
N THR A 34 4.39 -7.87 5.83
CA THR A 34 3.29 -7.87 6.80
C THR A 34 1.98 -8.31 6.14
N CYS A 35 1.30 -9.30 6.72
CA CYS A 35 -0.01 -9.75 6.25
C CYS A 35 -1.15 -8.99 6.96
N GLY A 36 -1.90 -8.19 6.21
CA GLY A 36 -3.06 -7.46 6.73
C GLY A 36 -4.35 -8.30 6.81
N ILE A 37 -4.33 -9.53 6.30
CA ILE A 37 -5.50 -10.42 6.29
C ILE A 37 -5.64 -11.01 7.69
N LYS A 38 -6.67 -10.59 8.40
CA LYS A 38 -7.06 -11.13 9.71
C LYS A 38 -8.31 -11.98 9.56
N PRO A 39 -8.51 -13.00 10.41
CA PRO A 39 -9.77 -13.75 10.43
C PRO A 39 -10.97 -12.81 10.52
N SER A 40 -12.04 -13.14 9.80
CA SER A 40 -13.28 -12.37 9.91
C SER A 40 -13.79 -12.44 11.35
N LYS A 41 -14.15 -11.28 11.92
CA LYS A 41 -14.88 -11.26 13.18
C LYS A 41 -16.32 -11.60 12.86
N LYS A 42 -16.80 -12.75 13.35
CA LYS A 42 -18.23 -13.05 13.35
C LYS A 42 -18.89 -12.09 14.33
N ILE A 43 -19.65 -11.13 13.81
CA ILE A 43 -20.48 -10.25 14.64
C ILE A 43 -21.69 -11.10 15.06
N PRO A 44 -21.92 -11.34 16.36
CA PRO A 44 -23.10 -12.09 16.79
C PRO A 44 -24.37 -11.36 16.33
N GLY A 45 -25.20 -12.02 15.51
CA GLY A 45 -26.52 -11.51 15.10
C GLY A 45 -26.63 -10.92 13.70
N VAL A 46 -25.58 -10.94 12.88
CA VAL A 46 -25.67 -10.60 11.44
C VAL A 46 -25.55 -11.91 10.65
N VAL A 47 -26.64 -12.30 9.97
CA VAL A 47 -26.73 -13.48 9.08
C VAL A 47 -25.99 -13.20 7.79
#